data_AF-A0A958RJY4-F1
#
_entry.id   AF-A0A958RJY4-F1
#
_cell.length_a   1.000
_cell.length_b   1.000
_cell.length_c   1.000
_cell.angle_alpha   90.00
_cell.angle_beta   90.00
_cell.angle_gamma   90.00
#
_symmetry.space_group_name_H-M   'P 1'
#
loop_
_entity.id
_entity.type
_entity.pdbx_description
1 polymer ?
#
loop_
_entity_poly.entity_id
_entity_poly.type
_entity_poly.pdbx_seq_one_letter_code
_entity_poly.pdbx_strand_id
1 'polypeptide(L)'
;MNSCRSQSQAKPTRLPGQNNRGQILVEYVLLMVVAISVALLITSVMVSRNADQPGFLIAKWYEIIREIGNDPADDLAPVDTN
;
A
#
# COMPACT_ATOMS: atom_id res chain seq x y z
N MET A 1 -69.18 -19.67 30.81
CA MET A 1 -67.97 -20.52 30.84
C MET A 1 -66.89 -19.83 30.04
N ASN A 2 -65.81 -19.52 30.73
CA ASN A 2 -64.72 -18.68 30.27
C ASN A 2 -63.67 -19.52 29.52
N SER A 3 -62.84 -18.80 28.76
CA SER A 3 -61.45 -19.17 28.47
C SER A 3 -61.21 -20.19 27.35
N CYS A 4 -60.65 -19.71 26.24
CA CYS A 4 -59.21 -19.89 26.02
C CYS A 4 -58.75 -18.98 24.87
N ARG A 5 -58.14 -17.85 25.24
CA ARG A 5 -57.22 -17.10 24.38
C ARG A 5 -55.95 -17.94 24.28
N SER A 6 -55.58 -18.37 23.08
CA SER A 6 -54.18 -18.73 22.80
C SER A 6 -53.88 -18.46 21.33
N GLN A 7 -53.77 -17.18 20.99
CA GLN A 7 -53.01 -16.80 19.81
C GLN A 7 -51.54 -16.96 20.15
N SER A 8 -50.99 -18.13 19.83
CA SER A 8 -49.54 -18.34 19.79
C SER A 8 -48.99 -17.51 18.63
N GLN A 9 -48.52 -16.31 18.93
CA GLN A 9 -47.83 -15.45 17.99
C GLN A 9 -46.49 -16.10 17.63
N ALA A 10 -46.43 -16.76 16.48
CA ALA A 10 -45.17 -17.08 15.85
C ALA A 10 -44.44 -15.77 15.53
N LYS A 11 -43.43 -15.44 16.34
CA LYS A 11 -42.53 -14.32 16.10
C LYS A 11 -41.89 -14.51 14.73
N PRO A 12 -42.08 -13.61 13.75
CA PRO A 12 -41.29 -13.67 12.54
C PRO A 12 -39.84 -13.39 12.93
N THR A 13 -39.02 -14.44 12.92
CA THR A 13 -37.57 -14.30 12.93
C THR A 13 -37.22 -13.45 11.73
N ARG A 14 -36.92 -12.16 11.95
CA ARG A 14 -36.32 -11.32 10.92
C ARG A 14 -34.97 -11.97 10.59
N LEU A 15 -34.95 -12.81 9.57
CA LEU A 15 -33.71 -13.21 8.92
C LEU A 15 -33.06 -11.90 8.45
N PRO A 16 -31.84 -11.58 8.89
CA PRO A 16 -31.16 -10.36 8.44
C PRO A 16 -31.12 -10.39 6.91
N GLY A 17 -31.89 -9.47 6.32
CA GLY A 17 -32.08 -9.39 4.88
C GLY A 17 -30.74 -9.22 4.18
N GLN A 18 -30.43 -10.18 3.30
CA GLN A 18 -29.33 -10.13 2.35
C GLN A 18 -29.59 -9.05 1.31
N ASN A 19 -29.27 -7.79 1.64
CA ASN A 19 -29.04 -6.74 0.66
C ASN A 19 -27.53 -6.55 0.47
N ASN A 20 -26.86 -7.60 -0.02
CA ASN A 20 -25.40 -7.73 -0.05
C ASN A 20 -24.73 -6.86 -1.14
N ARG A 21 -25.48 -6.14 -1.97
CA ARG A 21 -24.92 -5.41 -3.14
C ARG A 21 -24.15 -4.14 -2.75
N GLY A 22 -24.54 -3.48 -1.66
CA GLY A 22 -23.85 -2.27 -1.16
C GLY A 22 -22.68 -2.58 -0.23
N GLN A 23 -22.76 -3.67 0.54
CA GLN A 23 -21.74 -4.05 1.52
C GLN A 23 -20.44 -4.52 0.86
N ILE A 24 -20.54 -5.20 -0.28
CA ILE A 24 -19.40 -5.68 -1.05
C ILE A 24 -18.47 -4.54 -1.48
N LEU A 25 -19.04 -3.42 -1.94
CA LEU A 25 -18.23 -2.26 -2.35
C LEU A 25 -17.49 -1.64 -1.16
N VAL A 26 -18.16 -1.52 0.00
CA VAL A 26 -17.55 -0.97 1.21
C VAL A 26 -16.44 -1.87 1.73
N GLU A 27 -16.61 -3.19 1.65
CA GLU A 27 -15.61 -4.17 2.04
C GLU A 27 -14.34 -4.06 1.17
N TYR A 28 -14.50 -3.95 -0.15
CA TYR A 28 -13.36 -3.74 -1.05
C TYR A 28 -12.66 -2.41 -0.80
N VAL A 29 -13.40 -1.33 -0.56
CA VAL A 29 -12.79 -0.02 -0.25
C VAL A 29 -12.04 -0.07 1.08
N LEU A 30 -12.56 -0.77 2.09
CA LEU A 30 -11.87 -0.93 3.37
C LEU A 30 -10.56 -1.70 3.20
N LEU A 31 -10.56 -2.80 2.45
CA LEU A 31 -9.35 -3.53 2.10
C LEU A 31 -8.38 -2.68 1.27
N MET A 32 -8.89 -1.84 0.39
CA MET A 32 -8.09 -0.95 -0.45
C MET A 32 -7.39 0.14 0.38
N VAL A 33 -8.09 0.75 1.34
CA VAL A 33 -7.49 1.71 2.28
C VAL A 33 -6.39 1.06 3.10
N VAL A 34 -6.60 -0.18 3.58
CA VAL A 34 -5.56 -0.93 4.31
C VAL A 34 -4.36 -1.19 3.40
N ALA A 35 -4.57 -1.63 2.16
CA ALA A 35 -3.49 -1.87 1.21
C ALA A 35 -2.67 -0.60 0.92
N ILE A 36 -3.32 0.54 0.68
CA ILE A 36 -2.63 1.83 0.52
C ILE A 36 -1.85 2.19 1.77
N SER A 37 -2.43 2.01 2.96
CA SER A 37 -1.77 2.35 4.22
C SER A 37 -0.46 1.58 4.41
N VAL A 38 -0.48 0.28 4.10
CA VAL A 38 0.73 -0.57 4.12
C VAL A 38 1.74 -0.11 3.07
N ALA A 39 1.29 0.18 1.85
CA ALA A 39 2.17 0.67 0.79
C ALA A 39 2.86 1.98 1.20
N LEU A 40 2.12 2.94 1.77
CA LEU A 40 2.66 4.21 2.25
C LEU A 40 3.71 4.02 3.34
N LEU A 41 3.50 3.10 4.29
CA LEU A 41 4.48 2.79 5.32
C LEU A 41 5.78 2.26 4.70
N ILE A 42 5.69 1.30 3.77
CA ILE A 42 6.87 0.75 3.08
C ILE A 42 7.60 1.86 2.31
N THR A 43 6.88 2.68 1.55
CA THR A 43 7.47 3.79 0.79
C THR A 43 8.13 4.83 1.70
N SER A 44 7.54 5.11 2.88
CA SER A 44 8.11 6.07 3.84
C SER A 44 9.48 5.63 4.36
N VAL A 45 9.67 4.31 4.57
CA VAL A 45 10.95 3.74 4.98
C VAL A 45 11.93 3.70 3.80
N MET A 46 11.47 3.32 2.60
CA MET A 46 12.32 3.24 1.41
C MET A 46 12.90 4.59 0.98
N VAL A 47 12.14 5.68 1.14
CA VAL A 47 12.51 7.04 0.69
C VAL A 47 12.98 7.92 1.87
N SER A 48 13.24 7.33 3.04
CA SER A 48 13.68 8.06 4.23
C SER A 48 14.89 8.95 3.92
N ARG A 49 14.75 10.26 4.16
CA ARG A 49 15.82 11.27 3.98
C ARG A 49 16.61 11.52 5.26
N ASN A 50 16.57 10.59 6.21
CA ASN A 50 17.32 10.73 7.45
C ASN A 50 18.83 10.70 7.12
N ALA A 51 19.57 11.69 7.64
CA ALA A 51 21.00 11.85 7.36
C ALA A 51 21.82 10.69 7.93
N ASP A 52 21.40 10.11 9.06
CA ASP A 52 22.11 9.02 9.74
C ASP A 52 21.75 7.64 9.15
N GLN A 53 20.57 7.50 8.54
CA GLN A 53 20.07 6.26 7.94
C GLN A 53 19.32 6.57 6.64
N PRO A 54 20.05 6.85 5.54
CA PRO A 54 19.42 7.12 4.25
C PRO A 54 18.66 5.88 3.77
N GLY A 55 17.44 6.07 3.31
CA GLY A 55 16.60 5.01 2.76
C GLY A 55 17.30 4.28 1.60
N PHE A 56 17.01 3.00 1.43
CA PHE A 56 17.63 2.12 0.43
C PHE A 56 17.66 2.76 -0.98
N LEU A 57 16.58 3.43 -1.37
CA LEU A 57 16.47 4.05 -2.68
C LEU A 57 17.49 5.19 -2.85
N ILE A 58 17.68 6.02 -1.82
CA ILE A 58 18.59 7.17 -1.86
C ILE A 58 20.04 6.69 -1.85
N ALA A 59 20.35 5.67 -1.04
CA ALA A 59 21.68 5.08 -1.01
C ALA A 59 22.09 4.51 -2.38
N LYS A 60 21.18 3.77 -3.03
CA LYS A 60 21.42 3.20 -4.36
C LYS A 60 21.47 4.23 -5.47
N TRP A 61 20.62 5.25 -5.42
CA TRP A 61 20.69 6.35 -6.39
C TRP A 61 22.02 7.12 -6.29
N TYR A 62 22.51 7.34 -5.06
CA TYR A 62 23.80 7.98 -4.83
C TYR A 62 24.97 7.13 -5.36
N GLU A 63 24.91 5.81 -5.18
CA GLU A 63 25.89 4.86 -5.73
C GLU A 63 25.95 4.94 -7.27
N ILE A 64 24.80 4.97 -7.94
CA ILE A 64 24.73 5.11 -9.40
C ILE A 64 25.31 6.45 -9.86
N ILE A 65 24.92 7.56 -9.22
CA ILE A 65 25.47 8.89 -9.57
C ILE A 65 26.99 8.90 -9.39
N ARG A 66 27.49 8.29 -8.31
CA ARG A 66 28.93 8.21 -8.05
C ARG A 66 29.64 7.41 -9.14
N GLU A 67 29.08 6.27 -9.55
CA GLU A 67 29.67 5.46 -10.62
C GLU A 67 29.75 6.24 -11.93
N ILE A 68 28.66 6.93 -12.32
CA ILE A 68 28.63 7.76 -13.53
C ILE A 68 29.60 8.94 -13.45
N GLY A 69 29.65 9.61 -12.29
CA GLY A 69 30.50 10.78 -12.10
C GLY A 69 31.99 10.45 -11.95
N ASN A 70 32.33 9.18 -11.72
CA ASN A 70 33.71 8.72 -11.56
C ASN A 70 34.26 8.09 -12.85
N ASP A 71 33.48 8.10 -13.94
CA ASP A 71 33.95 7.76 -15.28
C ASP A 71 34.81 8.94 -15.81
N PRO A 72 36.15 8.81 -15.83
CA PRO A 72 36.98 9.86 -16.40
C PRO A 72 36.64 9.99 -17.88
N ALA A 73 36.46 11.22 -18.35
CA ALA A 73 36.40 11.46 -19.79
C ALA A 73 37.70 10.92 -20.40
N ASP A 74 37.57 10.03 -21.40
CA ASP A 74 38.71 9.52 -22.17
C ASP A 74 39.57 10.72 -22.55
N ASP A 75 40.73 10.80 -21.90
CA ASP A 75 41.68 11.88 -22.08
C ASP A 75 42.01 11.92 -23.57
N LEU A 76 41.95 13.12 -24.15
CA LEU A 76 42.48 13.39 -25.48
C LEU A 76 44.00 13.34 -25.41
N ALA A 77 44.54 12.20 -24.95
CA ALA A 77 45.95 11.90 -25.00
C ALA A 77 46.35 12.12 -26.47
N PRO A 78 47.22 13.09 -26.77
CA PRO A 78 47.74 13.20 -28.12
C PRO A 78 48.40 11.86 -28.40
N VAL A 79 47.88 11.14 -29.40
CA VAL A 79 48.52 9.96 -29.96
C VAL A 79 49.92 10.41 -30.34
N ASP A 80 50.88 10.01 -29.54
CA ASP A 80 52.30 10.19 -29.78
C ASP A 80 52.64 9.44 -31.06
N THR A 81 52.56 10.17 -32.17
CA THR A 81 53.09 9.76 -33.45
C THR A 81 54.61 9.72 -33.35
N ASN A 82 55.16 8.54 -33.08
CA ASN A 82 56.54 8.18 -33.44
C ASN A 82 56.51 7.31 -34.69
#